data_AF-A0A139AQ53-F1
#
_entry.id   AF-A0A139AQ53-F1
#
_cell.length_a   1.000
_cell.length_b   1.000
_cell.length_c   1.000
_cell.angle_alpha   90.00
_cell.angle_beta   90.00
_cell.angle_gamma   90.00
#
_symmetry.space_group_name_H-M   'P 1'
#
loop_
_entity.id
_entity.type
_entity.pdbx_description
1 polymer ?
#
loop_
_entity_poly.entity_id
_entity_poly.type
_entity_poly.pdbx_seq_one_letter_code
_entity_poly.pdbx_strand_id
1 'polypeptide(L)'
;YFSAGSFENWRPDSNIFPQSVIGKQLVGWPGEYWLDSESQPLRFHGPIMQSRMALGSDKGCDGFDPDNVDAFAQTGTGWTISVAHQLTFNRFLADTAHSMGKLVALKNCLDLIPELYPYFDFAVVEQCAQYNECDLASPFVSAGKAVFEYVCLHGSPSSSAQSEDLTHNPSTKHRIFK
;
A
#
# COMPACT_ATOMS: atom_id res chain seq x y z
N TYR A 1 -2.34 -8.76 1.31
CA TYR A 1 -2.93 -7.49 1.76
C TYR A 1 -3.11 -7.48 3.27
N PHE A 2 -2.67 -6.42 3.92
CA PHE A 2 -3.09 -5.99 5.27
C PHE A 2 -2.83 -4.49 5.41
N SER A 3 -3.54 -3.76 6.25
CA SER A 3 -3.18 -2.37 6.52
C SER A 3 -2.01 -2.28 7.50
N ALA A 4 -0.94 -1.57 7.11
CA ALA A 4 0.22 -1.34 7.96
C ALA A 4 0.20 0.03 8.64
N GLY A 5 -0.41 1.03 8.00
CA GLY A 5 -0.51 2.40 8.54
C GLY A 5 -1.86 2.75 9.15
N SER A 6 -2.81 1.81 9.21
CA SER A 6 -4.09 2.01 9.89
C SER A 6 -4.45 0.86 10.84
N PHE A 7 -5.20 1.22 11.88
CA PHE A 7 -5.89 0.33 12.79
C PHE A 7 -7.29 0.05 12.24
N GLU A 8 -7.70 -1.21 12.27
CA GLU A 8 -9.00 -1.69 11.78
C GLU A 8 -9.69 -2.45 12.93
N ASN A 9 -10.80 -1.90 13.46
CA ASN A 9 -11.43 -2.42 14.68
C ASN A 9 -12.02 -3.84 14.54
N TRP A 10 -12.20 -4.32 13.31
CA TRP A 10 -12.72 -5.64 12.99
C TRP A 10 -11.64 -6.72 12.90
N ARG A 11 -10.35 -6.36 13.00
CA ARG A 11 -9.26 -7.34 12.96
C ARG A 11 -9.18 -8.10 14.28
N PRO A 12 -8.88 -9.41 14.25
CA PRO A 12 -8.80 -10.23 15.47
C PRO A 12 -7.64 -9.84 16.39
N ASP A 13 -6.64 -9.13 15.88
CA ASP A 13 -5.48 -8.62 16.61
C ASP A 13 -5.62 -7.13 17.01
N SER A 14 -6.79 -6.53 16.82
CA SER A 14 -7.03 -5.11 17.08
C SER A 14 -6.77 -4.72 18.54
N ASN A 15 -7.05 -5.61 19.49
CA ASN A 15 -6.83 -5.39 20.92
C ASN A 15 -5.35 -5.31 21.33
N ILE A 16 -4.40 -5.61 20.44
CA ILE A 16 -2.96 -5.53 20.72
C ILE A 16 -2.45 -4.10 20.59
N PHE A 17 -3.12 -3.25 19.78
CA PHE A 17 -2.70 -1.87 19.58
C PHE A 17 -2.91 -1.04 20.86
N PRO A 18 -1.87 -0.35 21.35
CA PRO A 18 -2.05 0.64 22.40
C PRO A 18 -2.98 1.77 21.92
N GLN A 19 -3.93 2.19 22.77
CA GLN A 19 -4.81 3.31 22.42
C GLN A 19 -4.03 4.60 22.09
N SER A 20 -2.82 4.75 22.64
CA SER A 20 -1.94 5.90 22.43
C SER A 20 -1.39 6.03 21.00
N VAL A 21 -1.43 4.97 20.19
CA VAL A 21 -0.96 5.01 18.80
C VAL A 21 -2.10 5.08 17.78
N ILE A 22 -3.35 5.09 18.24
CA ILE A 22 -4.54 5.17 17.38
C ILE A 22 -4.93 6.64 17.24
N GLY A 23 -4.84 7.14 16.01
CA GLY A 23 -5.13 8.53 15.65
C GLY A 23 -6.58 8.75 15.25
N LYS A 24 -6.77 9.62 14.27
CA LYS A 24 -8.09 10.00 13.74
C LYS A 24 -8.59 8.96 12.75
N GLN A 25 -9.91 8.93 12.62
CA GLN A 25 -10.59 8.05 11.68
C GLN A 25 -10.16 8.35 10.24
N LEU A 26 -9.92 7.29 9.47
CA LEU A 26 -9.64 7.35 8.04
C LEU A 26 -10.95 7.65 7.29
N VAL A 27 -11.00 8.77 6.57
CA VAL A 27 -12.24 9.26 5.94
C VAL A 27 -12.69 8.28 4.86
N GLY A 28 -13.97 7.89 4.90
CA GLY A 28 -14.55 6.92 3.97
C GLY A 28 -14.56 5.48 4.48
N TRP A 29 -13.87 5.19 5.59
CA TRP A 29 -13.69 3.83 6.11
C TRP A 29 -14.12 3.75 7.59
N PRO A 30 -15.39 3.41 7.87
CA PRO A 30 -15.90 3.29 9.23
C PRO A 30 -15.16 2.22 10.04
N GLY A 31 -14.64 2.59 11.21
CA GLY A 31 -13.88 1.68 12.08
C GLY A 31 -12.39 1.59 11.78
N GLU A 32 -11.90 2.37 10.82
CA GLU A 32 -10.48 2.45 10.45
C GLU A 32 -9.85 3.79 10.90
N TYR A 33 -8.64 3.74 11.44
CA TYR A 33 -7.99 4.89 12.08
C TYR A 33 -6.50 4.92 11.75
N TRP A 34 -5.94 6.10 11.50
CA TRP A 34 -4.51 6.25 11.23
C TRP A 34 -3.65 5.86 12.43
N LEU A 35 -2.57 5.14 12.19
CA LEU A 35 -1.62 4.74 13.21
C LEU A 35 -0.46 5.76 13.34
N ASP A 36 0.05 5.93 14.56
CA ASP A 36 1.19 6.82 14.86
C ASP A 36 2.52 6.24 14.35
N SER A 37 2.86 6.52 13.10
CA SER A 37 4.15 6.11 12.54
C SER A 37 5.30 7.07 12.89
N GLU A 38 5.09 8.07 13.75
CA GLU A 38 6.11 9.03 14.19
C GLU A 38 6.73 8.59 15.53
N SER A 39 5.91 8.31 16.55
CA SER A 39 6.40 8.01 17.90
C SER A 39 6.83 6.55 18.05
N GLN A 40 8.00 6.19 17.51
CA GLN A 40 8.58 4.85 17.57
C GLN A 40 7.74 3.79 16.81
N PRO A 41 7.55 3.94 15.48
CA PRO A 41 6.76 3.01 14.66
C PRO A 41 7.18 1.55 14.82
N LEU A 42 8.48 1.30 14.95
CA LEU A 42 9.02 -0.06 15.08
C LEU A 42 8.71 -0.70 16.44
N ARG A 43 8.49 0.09 17.49
CA ARG A 43 8.18 -0.42 18.82
C ARG A 43 6.73 -0.85 18.93
N PHE A 44 5.81 -0.06 18.38
CA PHE A 44 4.38 -0.28 18.57
C PHE A 44 3.72 -1.00 17.41
N HIS A 45 4.14 -0.76 16.16
CA HIS A 45 3.54 -1.39 14.98
C HIS A 45 4.37 -2.57 14.50
N GLY A 46 5.70 -2.47 14.59
CA GLY A 46 6.64 -3.47 14.06
C GLY A 46 6.28 -4.91 14.42
N PRO A 47 6.14 -5.26 15.71
CA PRO A 47 5.78 -6.62 16.13
C PRO A 47 4.42 -7.11 15.62
N ILE A 48 3.45 -6.20 15.49
CA ILE A 48 2.10 -6.53 14.98
C ILE A 48 2.20 -6.85 13.48
N MET A 49 2.89 -6.01 12.70
CA MET A 49 3.07 -6.23 11.26
C MET A 49 3.91 -7.47 10.98
N GLN A 50 4.96 -7.71 11.76
CA GLN A 50 5.73 -8.95 11.69
C GLN A 50 4.85 -10.18 11.96
N SER A 51 3.97 -10.12 12.97
CA SER A 51 3.04 -11.22 13.28
C SER A 51 2.03 -11.45 12.14
N ARG A 52 1.53 -10.38 11.52
CA ARG A 52 0.65 -10.47 10.34
C ARG A 52 1.35 -11.10 9.15
N MET A 53 2.59 -10.73 8.87
CA MET A 53 3.40 -11.33 7.80
C MET A 53 3.75 -12.80 8.10
N ALA A 54 4.07 -13.14 9.36
CA ALA A 54 4.30 -14.53 9.76
C ALA A 54 3.04 -15.38 9.53
N LEU A 55 1.87 -14.90 9.96
CA LEU A 55 0.59 -15.58 9.71
C LEU A 55 0.31 -15.78 8.22
N GLY A 56 0.63 -14.79 7.38
CA GLY A 56 0.51 -14.92 5.93
C GLY A 56 1.50 -15.94 5.36
N SER A 57 2.72 -15.98 5.87
CA SER A 57 3.73 -16.98 5.48
C SER A 57 3.27 -18.40 5.82
N ASP A 58 2.72 -18.62 7.02
CA ASP A 58 2.15 -19.90 7.45
C ASP A 58 0.97 -20.34 6.59
N LYS A 59 0.23 -19.37 6.04
CA LYS A 59 -0.87 -19.61 5.08
C LYS A 59 -0.42 -19.78 3.64
N GLY A 60 0.88 -19.72 3.37
CA GLY A 60 1.45 -19.91 2.03
C GLY A 60 1.38 -18.69 1.12
N CYS A 61 1.25 -17.47 1.66
CA CYS A 61 1.35 -16.26 0.83
C CYS A 61 2.75 -16.15 0.20
N ASP A 62 2.81 -15.74 -1.07
CA ASP A 62 4.08 -15.47 -1.77
C ASP A 62 4.65 -14.07 -1.47
N GLY A 63 3.79 -13.16 -1.05
CA GLY A 63 4.17 -11.80 -0.73
C GLY A 63 3.08 -11.00 -0.02
N PHE A 64 3.43 -9.76 0.30
CA PHE A 64 2.61 -8.85 1.09
C PHE A 64 2.35 -7.54 0.35
N ASP A 65 1.17 -6.98 0.63
CA ASP A 65 0.70 -5.69 0.13
C ASP A 65 0.28 -4.88 1.37
N PRO A 66 1.22 -4.16 2.00
CA PRO A 66 0.96 -3.37 3.19
C PRO A 66 0.34 -2.02 2.82
N ASP A 67 -0.90 -1.79 3.25
CA ASP A 67 -1.66 -0.57 2.90
C ASP A 67 -1.42 0.59 3.86
N ASN A 68 -1.84 1.79 3.44
CA ASN A 68 -1.77 3.04 4.24
C ASN A 68 -0.34 3.44 4.64
N VAL A 69 0.67 3.06 3.84
CA VAL A 69 2.10 3.32 4.08
C VAL A 69 2.57 4.68 3.55
N ASP A 70 1.63 5.61 3.38
CA ASP A 70 1.79 6.97 2.85
C ASP A 70 1.29 8.05 3.83
N ALA A 71 1.08 7.68 5.10
CA ALA A 71 0.48 8.54 6.13
C ALA A 71 1.19 9.89 6.34
N PHE A 72 2.48 10.01 6.02
CA PHE A 72 3.21 11.29 6.03
C PHE A 72 2.64 12.34 5.06
N ALA A 73 2.04 11.91 3.95
CA ALA A 73 1.43 12.77 2.96
C ALA A 73 -0.05 13.08 3.28
N GLN A 74 -0.61 12.41 4.28
CA GLN A 74 -2.03 12.48 4.61
C GLN A 74 -2.31 13.57 5.65
N THR A 75 -3.43 14.26 5.49
CA THR A 75 -3.90 15.27 6.46
C THR A 75 -5.00 14.71 7.34
N GLY A 76 -5.15 15.27 8.54
CA GLY A 76 -6.20 14.83 9.45
C GLY A 76 -5.98 13.43 10.03
N THR A 77 -4.77 12.88 9.99
CA THR A 77 -4.39 11.59 10.60
C THR A 77 -4.42 11.63 12.13
N GLY A 78 -4.31 12.82 12.71
CA GLY A 78 -4.06 12.99 14.15
C GLY A 78 -2.58 13.00 14.51
N TRP A 79 -1.71 12.83 13.52
CA TRP A 79 -0.26 12.75 13.66
C TRP A 79 0.44 13.73 12.71
N THR A 80 1.66 14.13 13.06
CA THR A 80 2.58 14.78 12.13
C THR A 80 3.72 13.82 11.90
N ILE A 81 3.63 13.06 10.81
CA ILE A 81 4.58 12.00 10.48
C ILE A 81 5.65 12.59 9.56
N SER A 82 6.90 12.51 9.98
CA SER A 82 8.03 12.94 9.17
C SER A 82 8.34 11.94 8.05
N VAL A 83 8.90 12.43 6.95
CA VAL A 83 9.41 11.60 5.86
C VAL A 83 10.39 10.54 6.39
N ALA A 84 11.29 10.93 7.29
CA ALA A 84 12.29 10.02 7.86
C ALA A 84 11.65 8.84 8.60
N HIS A 85 10.61 9.08 9.40
CA HIS A 85 9.91 8.01 10.10
C HIS A 85 9.07 7.14 9.15
N GLN A 86 8.43 7.72 8.13
CA GLN A 86 7.74 6.93 7.10
C GLN A 86 8.71 6.01 6.35
N LEU A 87 9.87 6.53 5.92
CA LEU A 87 10.91 5.73 5.27
C LEU A 87 11.41 4.61 6.18
N THR A 88 11.63 4.90 7.47
CA THR A 88 12.04 3.92 8.45
C THR A 88 11.02 2.78 8.57
N PHE A 89 9.74 3.12 8.66
CA PHE A 89 8.67 2.12 8.78
C PHE A 89 8.52 1.31 7.48
N ASN A 90 8.54 1.95 6.31
CA ASN A 90 8.38 1.28 5.02
C ASN A 90 9.56 0.34 4.73
N ARG A 91 10.81 0.74 5.04
CA ARG A 91 11.99 -0.14 4.92
C ARG A 91 11.90 -1.32 5.87
N PHE A 92 11.44 -1.12 7.11
CA PHE A 92 11.19 -2.22 8.05
C PHE A 92 10.20 -3.25 7.50
N LEU A 93 9.11 -2.82 6.84
CA LEU A 93 8.15 -3.75 6.23
C LEU A 93 8.80 -4.58 5.12
N ALA A 94 9.61 -3.94 4.27
CA ALA A 94 10.35 -4.63 3.21
C ALA A 94 11.35 -5.65 3.78
N ASP A 95 12.21 -5.21 4.70
CA ASP A 95 13.21 -6.07 5.35
C ASP A 95 12.56 -7.26 6.06
N THR A 96 11.40 -7.03 6.71
CA THR A 96 10.65 -8.09 7.39
C THR A 96 10.14 -9.14 6.40
N ALA A 97 9.52 -8.71 5.29
CA ALA A 97 9.04 -9.62 4.26
C ALA A 97 10.19 -10.43 3.64
N HIS A 98 11.30 -9.75 3.30
CA HIS A 98 12.48 -10.39 2.72
C HIS A 98 13.16 -11.36 3.68
N SER A 99 13.17 -11.08 4.99
CA SER A 99 13.67 -12.02 6.00
C SER A 99 12.89 -13.34 6.05
N MET A 100 11.64 -13.34 5.58
CA MET A 100 10.78 -14.50 5.46
C MET A 100 10.82 -15.14 4.05
N GLY A 101 11.65 -14.62 3.15
CA GLY A 101 11.73 -15.04 1.75
C GLY A 101 10.45 -14.73 0.95
N LYS A 102 9.73 -13.65 1.32
CA LYS A 102 8.48 -13.22 0.70
C LYS A 102 8.65 -11.92 -0.07
N LEU A 103 7.83 -11.73 -1.10
CA LEU A 103 7.78 -10.47 -1.85
C LEU A 103 7.03 -9.39 -1.06
N VAL A 104 7.25 -8.12 -1.40
CA VAL A 104 6.56 -6.98 -0.77
C VAL A 104 6.29 -5.84 -1.76
N ALA A 105 5.06 -5.32 -1.70
CA ALA A 105 4.60 -4.19 -2.49
C ALA A 105 4.83 -2.86 -1.78
N LEU A 106 5.20 -1.81 -2.53
CA LEU A 106 4.99 -0.43 -2.09
C LEU A 106 3.62 0.03 -2.58
N LYS A 107 2.72 0.34 -1.64
CA LYS A 107 1.36 0.80 -1.94
C LYS A 107 1.29 2.33 -1.98
N ASN A 108 0.84 2.89 -3.10
CA ASN A 108 0.77 4.33 -3.35
C ASN A 108 2.10 5.02 -2.99
N CYS A 109 2.16 5.81 -1.91
CA CYS A 109 3.40 6.39 -1.35
C CYS A 109 4.36 6.96 -2.42
N LEU A 110 3.79 7.60 -3.44
CA LEU A 110 4.46 7.89 -4.71
C LEU A 110 5.65 8.85 -4.53
N ASP A 111 5.51 9.85 -3.65
CA ASP A 111 6.55 10.85 -3.41
C ASP A 111 7.84 10.28 -2.81
N LEU A 112 7.77 9.11 -2.16
CA LEU A 112 8.93 8.44 -1.56
C LEU A 112 9.50 7.31 -2.43
N ILE A 113 8.95 7.09 -3.63
CA ILE A 113 9.44 6.05 -4.55
C ILE A 113 10.94 6.16 -4.81
N PRO A 114 11.54 7.34 -5.09
CA PRO A 114 12.99 7.43 -5.34
C PRO A 114 13.85 6.85 -4.21
N GLU A 115 13.36 6.88 -2.97
CA GLU A 115 14.05 6.36 -1.79
C GLU A 115 13.66 4.92 -1.41
N LEU A 116 12.50 4.45 -1.87
CA LEU A 116 11.91 3.17 -1.47
C LEU A 116 11.97 2.10 -2.57
N TYR A 117 11.96 2.47 -3.86
CA TYR A 117 11.97 1.49 -4.96
C TYR A 117 13.08 0.43 -4.85
N PRO A 118 14.29 0.67 -4.28
CA PRO A 118 15.30 -0.39 -4.15
C PRO A 118 14.88 -1.50 -3.19
N TYR A 119 14.04 -1.19 -2.20
CA TYR A 119 13.65 -2.08 -1.09
C TYR A 119 12.42 -2.93 -1.40
N PHE A 120 11.57 -2.53 -2.35
CA PHE A 120 10.32 -3.24 -2.65
C PHE A 120 10.42 -4.03 -3.95
N ASP A 121 9.64 -5.11 -4.09
CA ASP A 121 9.69 -6.00 -5.25
C ASP A 121 8.80 -5.51 -6.41
N PHE A 122 7.73 -4.81 -6.09
CA PHE A 122 6.79 -4.21 -7.02
C PHE A 122 6.04 -3.05 -6.37
N ALA A 123 5.35 -2.25 -7.19
CA ALA A 123 4.45 -1.21 -6.71
C ALA A 123 2.99 -1.60 -6.95
N VAL A 124 2.12 -1.19 -6.04
CA VAL A 124 0.68 -1.21 -6.20
C VAL A 124 0.20 0.23 -6.12
N VAL A 125 -0.44 0.72 -7.18
CA VAL A 125 -0.81 2.14 -7.30
C VAL A 125 -2.28 2.25 -7.66
N GLU A 126 -3.02 3.03 -6.88
CA GLU A 126 -4.43 3.29 -7.12
C GLU A 126 -4.61 4.61 -7.88
N GLN A 127 -5.44 4.57 -8.91
CA GLN A 127 -5.98 5.71 -9.64
C GLN A 127 -4.94 6.66 -10.24
N CYS A 128 -3.70 6.21 -10.47
CA CYS A 128 -2.67 7.08 -11.04
C CYS A 128 -3.05 7.62 -12.42
N ALA A 129 -3.78 6.87 -13.26
CA ALA A 129 -4.26 7.38 -14.53
C ALA A 129 -5.32 8.48 -14.36
N GLN A 130 -6.16 8.38 -13.32
CA GLN A 130 -7.17 9.39 -13.02
C GLN A 130 -6.53 10.69 -12.52
N TYR A 131 -5.46 10.59 -11.74
CA TYR A 131 -4.76 11.75 -11.16
C TYR A 131 -3.56 12.21 -11.97
N ASN A 132 -3.24 11.54 -13.09
CA ASN A 132 -2.07 11.82 -13.94
C ASN A 132 -0.74 11.72 -13.18
N GLU A 133 -0.59 10.64 -12.40
CA GLU A 133 0.53 10.40 -11.47
C GLU A 133 1.33 9.12 -11.79
N CYS A 134 0.98 8.38 -12.85
CA CYS A 134 1.59 7.08 -13.13
C CYS A 134 3.11 7.16 -13.37
N ASP A 135 3.60 8.28 -13.90
CA ASP A 135 5.04 8.48 -14.16
C ASP A 135 5.88 8.49 -12.87
N LEU A 136 5.26 8.77 -11.71
CA LEU A 136 5.94 8.69 -10.42
C LEU A 136 6.39 7.26 -10.08
N ALA A 137 5.73 6.24 -10.64
CA ALA A 137 6.12 4.84 -10.49
C ALA A 137 7.18 4.35 -11.51
N SER A 138 7.64 5.22 -12.43
CA SER A 138 8.64 4.87 -13.44
C SER A 138 9.98 4.34 -12.89
N PRO A 139 10.44 4.65 -11.65
CA PRO A 139 11.62 4.01 -11.09
C PRO A 139 11.48 2.49 -10.92
N PHE A 140 10.28 1.98 -10.63
CA PHE A 140 10.04 0.53 -10.57
C PHE A 140 10.19 -0.10 -11.96
N VAL A 141 9.54 0.48 -12.97
CA VAL A 141 9.60 -0.01 -14.37
C VAL A 141 11.04 0.04 -14.89
N SER A 142 11.74 1.14 -14.67
CA SER A 142 13.16 1.30 -15.04
C SER A 142 14.08 0.27 -14.38
N ALA A 143 13.72 -0.21 -13.19
CA ALA A 143 14.42 -1.26 -12.46
C ALA A 143 13.96 -2.68 -12.85
N GLY A 144 13.08 -2.83 -13.84
CA GLY A 144 12.52 -4.13 -14.26
C GLY A 144 11.51 -4.71 -13.26
N LYS A 145 10.92 -3.87 -12.39
CA LYS A 145 9.94 -4.26 -11.38
C LYS A 145 8.53 -3.94 -11.84
N ALA A 146 7.58 -4.81 -11.48
CA ALA A 146 6.18 -4.63 -11.87
C ALA A 146 5.53 -3.44 -11.16
N VAL A 147 4.58 -2.81 -11.84
CA VAL A 147 3.64 -1.83 -11.27
C VAL A 147 2.22 -2.33 -11.55
N PHE A 148 1.45 -2.56 -10.50
CA PHE A 148 0.05 -2.95 -10.58
C PHE A 148 -0.84 -1.72 -10.35
N GLU A 149 -1.51 -1.27 -11.39
CA GLU A 149 -2.44 -0.15 -11.32
C GLU A 149 -3.89 -0.63 -11.07
N TYR A 150 -4.59 0.02 -10.14
CA TYR A 150 -6.04 -0.11 -9.98
C TYR A 150 -6.77 1.15 -10.42
N VAL A 151 -7.78 1.02 -11.29
CA VAL A 151 -8.64 2.13 -11.71
C VAL A 151 -10.08 1.91 -11.26
N CYS A 152 -10.67 2.88 -10.58
CA CYS A 152 -12.08 2.87 -10.18
C CYS A 152 -12.91 3.58 -11.26
N LEU A 153 -13.52 2.81 -12.17
CA LEU A 153 -14.42 3.36 -13.18
C LEU A 153 -15.78 3.68 -12.53
N HIS A 154 -16.01 4.95 -12.19
CA HIS A 154 -17.33 5.39 -11.71
C HIS A 154 -18.28 5.64 -12.90
N GLY A 155 -19.17 4.68 -13.16
CA GLY A 155 -20.32 4.82 -14.06
C GLY A 155 -21.07 3.50 -14.27
N SER A 156 -22.40 3.50 -14.23
CA SER A 156 -23.20 2.45 -14.88
C SER A 156 -22.74 2.33 -16.34
N PRO A 157 -22.79 1.15 -16.99
CA PRO A 157 -22.38 1.00 -18.38
C PRO A 157 -23.38 1.73 -19.28
N SER A 158 -23.26 3.04 -19.42
CA SER A 158 -24.03 3.80 -20.40
C SER A 158 -23.38 3.62 -21.76
N SER A 159 -24.19 3.11 -22.66
CA SER A 159 -23.95 2.79 -24.06
C SER A 159 -23.39 3.99 -24.85
N SER A 160 -22.08 4.19 -24.79
CA SER A 160 -21.28 4.83 -25.84
C SER A 160 -19.79 4.68 -25.58
N ALA A 161 -19.35 3.47 -25.18
CA ALA A 161 -18.04 3.03 -25.63
C ALA A 161 -18.16 2.91 -27.16
N GLN A 162 -17.92 4.00 -27.87
CA GLN A 162 -17.69 3.91 -29.30
C GLN A 162 -16.46 3.01 -29.44
N SER A 163 -16.71 1.86 -30.05
CA SER A 163 -15.68 0.98 -30.55
C SER A 163 -14.83 1.77 -31.55
N GLU A 164 -13.70 2.30 -31.08
CA GLU A 164 -12.53 2.31 -31.93
C GLU A 164 -12.06 0.86 -32.05
N ASP A 165 -11.85 0.46 -33.29
CA ASP A 165 -11.72 -0.92 -33.75
C ASP A 165 -10.57 -1.67 -33.07
N LEU A 166 -10.90 -2.40 -32.00
CA LEU A 166 -10.09 -3.47 -31.43
C LEU A 166 -10.62 -4.77 -32.03
N THR A 167 -10.18 -5.11 -33.24
CA THR A 167 -10.65 -6.31 -33.93
C THR A 167 -10.35 -7.55 -33.08
N HIS A 168 -11.41 -8.04 -32.40
CA HIS A 168 -11.47 -9.26 -31.59
C HIS A 168 -10.71 -9.26 -30.24
N ASN A 169 -11.45 -8.88 -29.19
CA ASN A 169 -11.15 -9.11 -27.76
C ASN A 169 -11.21 -10.62 -27.44
N PRO A 170 -10.28 -11.18 -26.62
CA PRO A 170 -10.52 -11.23 -25.18
C PRO A 170 -9.22 -11.14 -24.35
N SER A 171 -8.81 -9.95 -23.90
CA SER A 171 -7.81 -9.84 -22.82
C SER A 171 -7.80 -8.45 -22.15
N THR A 172 -8.96 -7.94 -21.78
CA THR A 172 -9.07 -6.81 -20.84
C THR A 172 -9.03 -7.34 -19.40
N LYS A 173 -7.88 -7.88 -18.99
CA LYS A 173 -7.56 -8.23 -17.60
C LYS A 173 -6.04 -8.10 -17.43
N HIS A 174 -5.61 -7.18 -16.58
CA HIS A 174 -4.21 -6.97 -16.15
C HIS A 174 -3.26 -6.51 -17.27
N ARG A 175 -3.13 -5.20 -17.48
CA ARG A 175 -1.90 -4.64 -18.08
C ARG A 175 -0.85 -4.58 -16.98
N ILE A 176 -0.01 -5.61 -16.92
CA ILE A 176 1.31 -5.49 -16.29
C ILE A 176 2.15 -4.72 -17.29
N PHE A 177 2.54 -3.49 -16.96
CA PHE A 177 3.54 -2.76 -17.74
C PHE A 177 4.86 -3.55 -17.63
N LYS A 178 5.31 -4.10 -18.77
CA LYS A 178 6.62 -4.73 -18.93
C LYS A 178 7.60 -3.73 -19.52
#